data_AF-A0A9D6MPD1-F1
#
_entry.id   AF-A0A9D6MPD1-F1
#
_cell.length_a   1.000
_cell.length_b   1.000
_cell.length_c   1.000
_cell.angle_alpha   90.00
_cell.angle_beta   90.00
_cell.angle_gamma   90.00
#
_symmetry.space_group_name_H-M   'P 1'
#
loop_
_entity.id
_entity.type
_entity.pdbx_description
1 polymer ?
#
loop_
_entity_poly.entity_id
_entity_poly.type
_entity_poly.pdbx_seq_one_letter_code
_entity_poly.pdbx_strand_id
1 'polypeptide(L)'
;MSPRTERADLRRPSDSSSPKSARLMSAALVAAMLALGGGGRAAATVLGGGGGKRTDCLAALDTPISYSVPRPRDIRCTDGDPSCDADGVVNGVCEFPLALCANNTFNPALCTLNGVQTINVDHAADNGDPRFDPEFQALQSRVLNDIAPPTTTADDCTNATNFHVPITGPFASRCKKGRKTLTITTVSTVIAGQVYVDRDRIKMICVPPTNGCDPLLLYSGTFDRIQTQIFDQSCAVSGCHDSQSLTGNLLLETGASLTNLINVTPHNAAAAVAGWKRVTVIDPSTGDPSTSLIVAKLNGPPAGFGARMPFNRRRLDRSLIEVIQLWVAAGAPDTGWVPGTDQ
;
A
#
# COMPACT_ATOMS: atom_id res chain seq x y z
N MET A 1 52.04 -42.71 -59.65
CA MET A 1 50.83 -41.92 -59.96
C MET A 1 50.76 -40.77 -58.97
N SER A 2 50.69 -39.54 -59.48
CA SER A 2 50.58 -38.26 -58.74
C SER A 2 49.09 -37.91 -58.51
N PRO A 3 48.69 -36.75 -57.93
CA PRO A 3 48.91 -36.14 -56.60
C PRO A 3 47.53 -35.79 -55.93
N ARG A 4 47.38 -35.10 -54.77
CA ARG A 4 47.39 -33.63 -54.51
C ARG A 4 46.94 -33.40 -53.03
N THR A 5 47.73 -32.79 -52.14
CA THR A 5 47.75 -31.35 -51.68
C THR A 5 46.39 -30.77 -51.22
N GLU A 6 46.25 -29.98 -50.13
CA GLU A 6 47.09 -28.85 -49.68
C GLU A 6 46.85 -28.44 -48.21
N ARG A 7 47.84 -27.74 -47.62
CA ARG A 7 47.92 -27.13 -46.27
C ARG A 7 47.89 -25.60 -46.37
N ALA A 8 47.70 -24.95 -45.21
CA ALA A 8 48.27 -23.66 -44.71
C ALA A 8 47.14 -22.69 -44.29
N ASP A 9 46.98 -22.22 -43.04
CA ASP A 9 47.82 -21.89 -41.89
C ASP A 9 48.45 -20.47 -41.90
N LEU A 10 48.26 -19.79 -40.76
CA LEU A 10 49.04 -18.69 -40.16
C LEU A 10 48.64 -17.18 -40.32
N ARG A 11 48.16 -16.66 -39.18
CA ARG A 11 48.64 -15.51 -38.36
C ARG A 11 48.45 -14.02 -38.76
N ARG A 12 47.59 -13.35 -37.95
CA ARG A 12 47.85 -12.28 -36.93
C ARG A 12 48.39 -10.87 -37.38
N PRO A 13 48.36 -9.83 -36.52
CA PRO A 13 47.47 -8.65 -36.63
C PRO A 13 48.20 -7.29 -36.66
N SER A 14 47.47 -6.15 -36.73
CA SER A 14 47.62 -4.93 -35.89
C SER A 14 47.21 -3.62 -36.61
N ASP A 15 46.43 -2.80 -35.88
CA ASP A 15 46.27 -1.33 -35.87
C ASP A 15 46.64 -0.46 -37.08
N SER A 16 45.76 0.52 -37.39
CA SER A 16 46.08 1.97 -37.29
C SER A 16 45.14 2.87 -38.12
N SER A 17 44.69 3.96 -37.50
CA SER A 17 44.42 5.31 -38.09
C SER A 17 43.15 5.62 -38.91
N SER A 18 42.35 6.56 -38.37
CA SER A 18 41.54 7.59 -39.08
C SER A 18 42.45 8.56 -39.86
N PRO A 19 41.99 9.49 -40.78
CA PRO A 19 40.69 10.21 -40.79
C PRO A 19 40.12 10.62 -42.20
N LYS A 20 39.06 11.45 -42.18
CA LYS A 20 38.58 12.46 -43.17
C LYS A 20 37.43 12.09 -44.15
N SER A 21 36.24 12.51 -43.72
CA SER A 21 35.29 13.41 -44.41
C SER A 21 34.95 13.19 -45.90
N ALA A 22 33.68 12.88 -46.17
CA ALA A 22 32.94 13.42 -47.30
C ALA A 22 31.45 13.59 -46.93
N ARG A 23 30.97 14.82 -47.10
CA ARG A 23 29.58 15.25 -46.90
C ARG A 23 28.67 14.62 -47.96
N LEU A 24 27.49 14.15 -47.55
CA LEU A 24 26.33 14.06 -48.43
C LEU A 24 25.10 14.49 -47.62
N MET A 25 24.49 15.58 -48.08
CA MET A 25 23.26 16.15 -47.54
C MET A 25 22.11 15.17 -47.82
N SER A 26 21.30 14.89 -46.81
CA SER A 26 19.94 14.40 -47.00
C SER A 26 19.04 15.16 -46.04
N ALA A 27 18.21 16.02 -46.63
CA ALA A 27 17.20 16.79 -45.95
C ALA A 27 16.09 15.84 -45.47
N ALA A 28 16.07 15.53 -44.17
CA ALA A 28 14.93 14.91 -43.53
C ALA A 28 13.99 16.01 -43.03
N LEU A 29 12.79 16.10 -43.61
CA LEU A 29 11.69 16.87 -43.06
C LEU A 29 11.37 16.34 -41.65
N VAL A 30 11.69 17.14 -40.63
CA VAL A 30 11.19 16.91 -39.27
C VAL A 30 9.77 17.46 -39.22
N ALA A 31 8.79 16.57 -39.33
CA ALA A 31 7.40 16.88 -38.98
C ALA A 31 7.32 17.01 -37.45
N ALA A 32 7.27 18.25 -36.95
CA ALA A 32 6.97 18.54 -35.56
C ALA A 32 5.49 18.21 -35.29
N MET A 33 5.22 17.00 -34.79
CA MET A 33 3.95 16.73 -34.12
C MET A 33 3.98 17.45 -32.76
N LEU A 34 3.32 18.61 -32.69
CA LEU A 34 2.88 19.17 -31.42
C LEU A 34 1.88 18.18 -30.81
N ALA A 35 2.35 17.34 -29.89
CA ALA A 35 1.47 16.67 -28.95
C ALA A 35 0.87 17.76 -28.04
N LEU A 36 -0.37 18.15 -28.32
CA LEU A 36 -1.24 18.81 -27.36
C LEU A 36 -1.57 17.79 -26.26
N GLY A 37 -0.58 17.55 -25.38
CA GLY A 37 -0.79 16.89 -24.09
C GLY A 37 -1.47 17.87 -23.14
N GLY A 38 -2.73 18.20 -23.45
CA GLY A 38 -3.63 18.84 -22.49
C GLY A 38 -4.05 17.80 -21.47
N GLY A 39 -3.15 17.43 -20.56
CA GLY A 39 -3.50 16.77 -19.32
C GLY A 39 -4.30 17.76 -18.49
N GLY A 40 -5.61 17.85 -18.76
CA GLY A 40 -6.54 18.52 -17.86
C GLY A 40 -6.45 17.80 -16.53
N ARG A 41 -5.80 18.42 -15.54
CA ARG A 41 -5.91 17.97 -14.16
C ARG A 41 -7.40 17.92 -13.87
N ALA A 42 -7.91 16.73 -13.53
CA ALA A 42 -9.28 16.60 -13.06
C ALA A 42 -9.49 17.69 -11.99
N ALA A 43 -10.52 18.51 -12.17
CA ALA A 43 -10.83 19.57 -11.23
C ALA A 43 -11.13 18.89 -9.88
N ALA A 44 -10.24 19.10 -8.92
CA ALA A 44 -10.39 18.52 -7.61
C ALA A 44 -11.70 19.04 -7.00
N THR A 45 -12.54 18.11 -6.54
CA THR A 45 -13.88 18.44 -6.06
C THR A 45 -13.83 18.56 -4.56
N VAL A 46 -14.05 19.80 -4.07
CA VAL A 46 -14.14 20.07 -2.64
C VAL A 46 -15.42 19.46 -2.08
N LEU A 47 -15.25 18.52 -1.15
CA LEU A 47 -16.32 17.91 -0.38
C LEU A 47 -16.43 18.56 1.00
N GLY A 48 -17.58 19.19 1.27
CA GLY A 48 -18.00 19.42 2.64
C GLY A 48 -18.10 18.08 3.39
N GLY A 49 -17.47 17.97 4.55
CA GLY A 49 -17.30 16.68 5.21
C GLY A 49 -18.57 16.13 5.87
N GLY A 50 -19.62 16.95 6.02
CA GLY A 50 -20.12 17.10 7.39
C GLY A 50 -21.54 16.75 7.71
N GLY A 51 -22.51 17.63 7.60
CA GLY A 51 -23.82 17.44 8.21
C GLY A 51 -24.51 18.77 8.35
N GLY A 52 -24.07 19.57 9.32
CA GLY A 52 -24.50 20.96 9.41
C GLY A 52 -23.83 21.76 8.31
N LYS A 53 -24.56 22.23 7.30
CA LYS A 53 -23.99 23.04 6.19
C LYS A 53 -23.15 24.26 6.63
N ARG A 54 -23.31 24.71 7.88
CA ARG A 54 -22.54 25.79 8.50
C ARG A 54 -21.20 25.33 9.10
N THR A 55 -21.09 24.07 9.53
CA THR A 55 -19.88 23.50 10.13
C THR A 55 -18.98 22.84 9.09
N ASP A 56 -19.55 22.35 7.98
CA ASP A 56 -18.82 21.74 6.84
C ASP A 56 -17.72 22.63 6.22
N CYS A 57 -17.68 23.92 6.58
CA CYS A 57 -16.65 24.85 6.15
C CYS A 57 -15.39 24.82 7.03
N LEU A 58 -15.48 24.30 8.25
CA LEU A 58 -14.33 24.24 9.16
C LEU A 58 -13.28 23.26 8.62
N ALA A 59 -13.71 22.15 8.04
CA ALA A 59 -12.85 21.23 7.31
C ALA A 59 -13.56 20.68 6.07
N ALA A 60 -12.88 20.71 4.94
CA ALA A 60 -13.35 20.13 3.69
C ALA A 60 -12.26 19.25 3.10
N LEU A 61 -12.65 18.18 2.42
CA LEU A 61 -11.70 17.37 1.67
C LEU A 61 -11.58 17.87 0.25
N ASP A 62 -10.35 17.88 -0.25
CA ASP A 62 -10.06 18.06 -1.65
C ASP A 62 -9.57 16.74 -2.26
N THR A 63 -10.28 16.25 -3.28
CA THR A 63 -9.97 14.97 -3.93
C THR A 63 -10.19 15.07 -5.44
N PRO A 64 -9.33 14.41 -6.25
CA PRO A 64 -9.46 14.44 -7.70
C PRO A 64 -10.59 13.53 -8.23
N ILE A 65 -11.28 12.79 -7.36
CA ILE A 65 -12.15 11.67 -7.76
C ILE A 65 -13.62 12.09 -7.75
N SER A 66 -14.33 11.77 -8.85
CA SER A 66 -15.76 12.04 -8.99
C SER A 66 -16.60 11.05 -8.16
N TYR A 67 -17.60 11.55 -7.42
CA TYR A 67 -18.36 10.75 -6.45
C TYR A 67 -19.69 10.22 -7.01
N SER A 68 -20.16 9.10 -6.45
CA SER A 68 -21.48 8.57 -6.80
C SER A 68 -22.60 9.39 -6.15
N VAL A 69 -23.40 10.09 -6.96
CA VAL A 69 -24.69 10.66 -6.53
C VAL A 69 -25.64 9.46 -6.34
N PRO A 70 -26.16 9.18 -5.13
CA PRO A 70 -26.62 10.16 -4.12
C PRO A 70 -25.78 10.26 -2.81
N ARG A 71 -24.59 9.63 -2.72
CA ARG A 71 -23.77 9.61 -1.50
C ARG A 71 -22.38 10.22 -1.77
N PRO A 72 -22.22 11.55 -1.68
CA PRO A 72 -20.96 12.23 -2.01
C PRO A 72 -19.78 11.84 -1.10
N ARG A 73 -20.01 11.07 -0.02
CA ARG A 73 -18.99 10.63 0.94
C ARG A 73 -18.61 9.15 0.83
N ASP A 74 -19.21 8.44 -0.11
CA ASP A 74 -18.82 7.07 -0.46
C ASP A 74 -18.04 7.15 -1.78
N ILE A 75 -16.71 7.33 -1.69
CA ILE A 75 -15.79 7.29 -2.82
C ILE A 75 -15.63 5.82 -3.20
N ARG A 76 -16.03 5.46 -4.41
CA ARG A 76 -15.99 4.08 -4.88
C ARG A 76 -15.15 4.02 -6.15
N CYS A 77 -14.13 3.17 -6.11
CA CYS A 77 -13.25 2.93 -7.24
C CYS A 77 -13.15 1.44 -7.55
N THR A 78 -12.91 1.12 -8.81
CA THR A 78 -12.54 -0.23 -9.25
C THR A 78 -11.02 -0.28 -9.33
N ASP A 79 -10.42 -1.32 -8.76
CA ASP A 79 -8.98 -1.59 -8.82
C ASP A 79 -8.48 -1.54 -10.27
N GLY A 80 -7.48 -0.69 -10.54
CA GLY A 80 -6.92 -0.43 -11.85
C GLY A 80 -7.70 0.53 -12.76
N ASP A 81 -8.74 1.21 -12.26
CA ASP A 81 -9.44 2.28 -13.01
C ASP A 81 -8.69 3.62 -12.87
N PRO A 82 -7.99 4.11 -13.91
CA PRO A 82 -7.15 5.31 -13.81
C PRO A 82 -7.95 6.60 -13.57
N SER A 83 -9.28 6.57 -13.61
CA SER A 83 -10.13 7.73 -13.28
C SER A 83 -10.29 7.96 -11.78
N CYS A 84 -10.05 6.95 -10.96
CA CYS A 84 -10.26 7.00 -9.52
C CYS A 84 -9.18 6.28 -8.70
N ASP A 85 -8.44 5.38 -9.31
CA ASP A 85 -7.32 4.66 -8.75
C ASP A 85 -6.05 5.38 -9.18
N ALA A 86 -5.32 5.96 -8.24
CA ALA A 86 -4.27 6.91 -8.59
C ALA A 86 -3.10 6.27 -9.34
N ASP A 87 -2.81 4.99 -9.10
CA ASP A 87 -1.80 4.25 -9.85
C ASP A 87 -2.33 3.68 -11.18
N GLY A 88 -3.65 3.49 -11.29
CA GLY A 88 -4.30 2.89 -12.45
C GLY A 88 -3.86 1.45 -12.72
N VAL A 89 -3.33 0.73 -11.72
CA VAL A 89 -2.80 -0.63 -11.83
C VAL A 89 -3.77 -1.62 -11.18
N VAL A 90 -3.97 -2.76 -11.82
CA VAL A 90 -4.66 -3.89 -11.17
C VAL A 90 -3.65 -4.58 -10.23
N ASN A 91 -3.75 -4.31 -8.93
CA ASN A 91 -2.88 -4.90 -7.90
C ASN A 91 -3.67 -5.26 -6.61
N GLY A 92 -5.00 -5.19 -6.67
CA GLY A 92 -5.87 -5.45 -5.53
C GLY A 92 -5.93 -4.34 -4.49
N VAL A 93 -5.41 -3.14 -4.78
CA VAL A 93 -5.34 -2.02 -3.84
C VAL A 93 -5.62 -0.72 -4.58
N CYS A 94 -6.76 -0.10 -4.28
CA CYS A 94 -7.03 1.23 -4.84
C CYS A 94 -6.32 2.32 -4.01
N GLU A 95 -5.66 3.25 -4.68
CA GLU A 95 -4.98 4.41 -4.10
C GLU A 95 -5.84 5.68 -4.23
N PHE A 96 -6.22 6.26 -3.07
CA PHE A 96 -7.04 7.47 -2.98
C PHE A 96 -6.23 8.66 -2.44
N PRO A 97 -5.75 9.59 -3.27
CA PRO A 97 -5.09 10.81 -2.83
C PRO A 97 -6.12 11.79 -2.26
N LEU A 98 -6.00 12.12 -0.97
CA LEU A 98 -6.89 13.05 -0.28
C LEU A 98 -6.08 14.17 0.40
N ALA A 99 -6.45 15.42 0.15
CA ALA A 99 -5.99 16.57 0.91
C ALA A 99 -7.11 17.06 1.84
N LEU A 100 -6.74 17.59 3.01
CA LEU A 100 -7.67 18.21 3.94
C LEU A 100 -7.42 19.71 3.95
N CYS A 101 -8.49 20.49 3.84
CA CYS A 101 -8.46 21.94 3.86
C CYS A 101 -9.22 22.48 5.08
N ALA A 102 -8.59 23.35 5.85
CA ALA A 102 -9.22 24.08 6.93
C ALA A 102 -9.89 25.36 6.42
N ASN A 103 -10.96 25.77 7.10
CA ASN A 103 -11.60 27.08 6.91
C ASN A 103 -11.94 27.37 5.44
N ASN A 104 -12.62 26.41 4.81
CA ASN A 104 -12.83 26.35 3.38
C ASN A 104 -13.97 27.26 2.90
N THR A 105 -13.78 27.89 1.74
CA THR A 105 -14.70 28.88 1.14
C THR A 105 -15.58 28.34 0.01
N PHE A 106 -15.64 27.01 -0.20
CA PHE A 106 -16.34 26.36 -1.33
C PHE A 106 -17.83 26.74 -1.46
N ASN A 107 -18.47 27.15 -0.36
CA ASN A 107 -19.84 27.65 -0.37
C ASN A 107 -19.95 28.96 0.40
N PRO A 108 -19.63 30.11 -0.22
CA PRO A 108 -19.57 31.41 0.46
C PRO A 108 -20.89 31.83 1.13
N ALA A 109 -22.03 31.28 0.68
CA ALA A 109 -23.35 31.58 1.25
C ALA A 109 -23.62 30.85 2.59
N LEU A 110 -22.94 29.72 2.84
CA LEU A 110 -23.16 28.87 4.02
C LEU A 110 -21.91 28.75 4.91
N CYS A 111 -20.72 28.89 4.33
CA CYS A 111 -19.42 28.92 5.00
C CYS A 111 -19.20 30.25 5.72
N THR A 112 -19.92 30.49 6.82
CA THR A 112 -19.82 31.73 7.60
C THR A 112 -18.92 31.63 8.84
N LEU A 113 -18.52 30.41 9.23
CA LEU A 113 -17.62 30.23 10.37
C LEU A 113 -16.18 30.55 9.91
N ASN A 114 -15.43 31.26 10.75
CA ASN A 114 -14.03 31.56 10.52
C ASN A 114 -13.22 31.19 11.76
N GLY A 115 -12.31 30.24 11.60
CA GLY A 115 -11.36 29.84 12.63
C GLY A 115 -11.53 28.39 13.05
N VAL A 116 -10.43 27.66 12.93
CA VAL A 116 -10.31 26.26 13.34
C VAL A 116 -9.38 26.19 14.53
N GLN A 117 -9.84 25.60 15.62
CA GLN A 117 -9.07 25.41 16.86
C GLN A 117 -8.29 24.11 16.85
N THR A 118 -8.91 23.01 16.43
CA THR A 118 -8.27 21.69 16.31
C THR A 118 -8.90 20.90 15.18
N ILE A 119 -8.08 20.07 14.53
CA ILE A 119 -8.53 19.02 13.61
C ILE A 119 -7.91 17.71 14.09
N ASN A 120 -8.77 16.76 14.47
CA ASN A 120 -8.36 15.43 14.89
C ASN A 120 -8.83 14.39 13.88
N VAL A 121 -7.91 13.55 13.43
CA VAL A 121 -8.19 12.35 12.64
C VAL A 121 -8.34 11.18 13.61
N ASP A 122 -9.50 10.52 13.59
CA ASP A 122 -9.75 9.35 14.42
C ASP A 122 -8.79 8.20 14.03
N HIS A 123 -8.37 7.41 15.02
CA HIS A 123 -7.50 6.25 14.84
C HIS A 123 -6.11 6.56 14.22
N ALA A 124 -5.63 7.79 14.38
CA ALA A 124 -4.31 8.24 13.93
C ALA A 124 -3.18 7.97 14.94
N ALA A 125 -3.50 7.66 16.20
CA ALA A 125 -2.50 7.45 17.24
C ALA A 125 -2.13 5.97 17.35
N ASP A 126 -0.84 5.64 17.26
CA ASP A 126 -0.37 4.27 17.49
C ASP A 126 -0.22 4.00 18.98
N ASN A 127 -1.34 3.66 19.62
CA ASN A 127 -1.43 3.42 21.06
C ASN A 127 -2.08 2.06 21.38
N GLY A 128 -1.99 1.11 20.44
CA GLY A 128 -2.68 -0.18 20.52
C GLY A 128 -4.16 -0.12 20.12
N ASP A 129 -4.61 0.98 19.53
CA ASP A 129 -5.95 1.08 18.94
C ASP A 129 -6.11 0.00 17.84
N PRO A 130 -7.08 -0.93 17.96
CA PRO A 130 -7.28 -1.98 16.96
C PRO A 130 -7.71 -1.46 15.58
N ARG A 131 -8.05 -0.18 15.47
CA ARG A 131 -8.37 0.51 14.21
C ARG A 131 -7.30 1.50 13.77
N PHE A 132 -6.17 1.55 14.46
CA PHE A 132 -5.03 2.36 14.04
C PHE A 132 -4.72 2.13 12.56
N ASP A 133 -4.47 3.23 11.86
CA ASP A 133 -4.06 3.20 10.46
C ASP A 133 -2.87 4.18 10.28
N PRO A 134 -1.72 3.70 9.80
CA PRO A 134 -0.56 4.56 9.55
C PRO A 134 -0.85 5.74 8.61
N GLU A 135 -1.82 5.60 7.69
CA GLU A 135 -2.18 6.69 6.78
C GLU A 135 -3.03 7.76 7.49
N PHE A 136 -3.80 7.37 8.52
CA PHE A 136 -4.47 8.35 9.39
C PHE A 136 -3.45 9.11 10.25
N GLN A 137 -2.41 8.43 10.73
CA GLN A 137 -1.30 9.07 11.41
C GLN A 137 -0.56 10.06 10.50
N ALA A 138 -0.30 9.65 9.25
CA ALA A 138 0.32 10.51 8.25
C ALA A 138 -0.53 11.76 7.98
N LEU A 139 -1.84 11.60 7.77
CA LEU A 139 -2.74 12.74 7.60
C LEU A 139 -2.77 13.64 8.84
N GLN A 140 -2.86 13.09 10.05
CA GLN A 140 -2.82 13.87 11.29
C GLN A 140 -1.53 14.68 11.41
N SER A 141 -0.39 14.09 11.01
CA SER A 141 0.91 14.77 11.04
C SER A 141 0.96 15.92 10.03
N ARG A 142 0.41 15.74 8.83
CA ARG A 142 0.27 16.82 7.84
C ARG A 142 -0.66 17.92 8.32
N VAL A 143 -1.76 17.59 8.97
CA VAL A 143 -2.65 18.60 9.58
C VAL A 143 -1.90 19.45 10.59
N LEU A 144 -1.05 18.85 11.43
CA LEU A 144 -0.27 19.59 12.43
C LEU A 144 0.83 20.46 11.81
N ASN A 145 1.41 20.04 10.68
CA ASN A 145 2.55 20.71 10.06
C ASN A 145 2.16 21.73 8.97
N ASP A 146 1.20 21.37 8.11
CA ASP A 146 0.81 22.16 6.94
C ASP A 146 -0.25 23.20 7.32
N ILE A 147 -1.30 22.81 8.06
CA ILE A 147 -2.39 23.71 8.49
C ILE A 147 -2.03 24.39 9.83
N ALA A 148 -1.37 23.66 10.72
CA ALA A 148 -0.99 24.09 12.06
C ALA A 148 -2.11 24.79 12.88
N PRO A 149 -3.26 24.12 13.15
CA PRO A 149 -4.30 24.71 14.00
C PRO A 149 -3.75 25.10 15.41
N PRO A 150 -4.22 26.20 16.02
CA PRO A 150 -5.34 27.03 15.57
C PRO A 150 -4.99 27.97 14.41
N THR A 151 -5.91 28.09 13.44
CA THR A 151 -5.73 28.94 12.25
C THR A 151 -7.03 29.65 11.86
N THR A 152 -6.90 30.79 11.20
CA THR A 152 -8.00 31.54 10.55
C THR A 152 -7.72 31.76 9.06
N THR A 153 -6.62 31.21 8.55
CA THR A 153 -6.27 31.23 7.12
C THR A 153 -7.37 30.50 6.35
N ALA A 154 -7.89 31.12 5.30
CA ALA A 154 -8.91 30.51 4.46
C ALA A 154 -8.28 29.52 3.47
N ASP A 155 -8.97 28.41 3.20
CA ASP A 155 -8.58 27.38 2.23
C ASP A 155 -7.15 26.85 2.45
N ASP A 156 -6.75 26.72 3.71
CA ASP A 156 -5.42 26.24 4.09
C ASP A 156 -5.39 24.71 4.05
N CYS A 157 -4.65 24.14 3.10
CA CYS A 157 -4.73 22.73 2.75
C CYS A 157 -3.43 21.97 3.04
N THR A 158 -3.57 20.72 3.48
CA THR A 158 -2.45 19.79 3.51
C THR A 158 -2.04 19.39 2.09
N ASN A 159 -0.81 18.90 1.95
CA ASN A 159 -0.50 18.03 0.81
C ASN A 159 -1.37 16.77 0.83
N ALA A 160 -1.57 16.15 -0.34
CA ALA A 160 -2.33 14.91 -0.43
C ALA A 160 -1.66 13.76 0.35
N THR A 161 -2.48 13.00 1.06
CA THR A 161 -2.12 11.70 1.63
C THR A 161 -2.73 10.61 0.76
N ASN A 162 -1.93 9.63 0.37
CA ASN A 162 -2.38 8.52 -0.45
C ASN A 162 -2.92 7.42 0.46
N PHE A 163 -4.22 7.17 0.36
CA PHE A 163 -4.89 6.14 1.13
C PHE A 163 -5.00 4.85 0.34
N HIS A 164 -4.36 3.79 0.80
CA HIS A 164 -4.40 2.47 0.18
C HIS A 164 -5.56 1.65 0.75
N VAL A 165 -6.45 1.20 -0.12
CA VAL A 165 -7.63 0.41 0.26
C VAL A 165 -7.55 -0.96 -0.40
N PRO A 166 -6.98 -1.97 0.29
CA PRO A 166 -6.89 -3.31 -0.26
C PRO A 166 -8.28 -3.96 -0.37
N ILE A 167 -8.51 -4.69 -1.45
CA ILE A 167 -9.64 -5.59 -1.57
C ILE A 167 -9.47 -6.79 -0.62
N THR A 168 -10.57 -7.44 -0.26
CA THR A 168 -10.53 -8.64 0.58
C THR A 168 -10.53 -9.89 -0.28
N GLY A 169 -9.45 -10.65 -0.29
CA GLY A 169 -9.27 -11.82 -1.13
C GLY A 169 -7.95 -11.74 -1.89
N PRO A 170 -7.70 -12.66 -2.82
CA PRO A 170 -8.58 -13.75 -3.24
C PRO A 170 -8.68 -14.89 -2.20
N PHE A 171 -9.90 -15.38 -1.96
CA PHE A 171 -10.20 -16.58 -1.20
C PHE A 171 -10.97 -17.55 -2.09
N ALA A 172 -10.36 -18.65 -2.52
CA ALA A 172 -10.93 -19.57 -3.51
C ALA A 172 -11.43 -18.80 -4.75
N SER A 173 -10.53 -18.00 -5.33
CA SER A 173 -10.78 -17.13 -6.49
C SER A 173 -11.92 -16.11 -6.32
N ARG A 174 -12.28 -15.75 -5.08
CA ARG A 174 -13.28 -14.71 -4.79
C ARG A 174 -12.65 -13.55 -4.03
N CYS A 175 -12.93 -12.34 -4.47
CA CYS A 175 -12.66 -11.14 -3.68
C CYS A 175 -13.95 -10.42 -3.34
N LYS A 176 -13.84 -9.57 -2.33
CA LYS A 176 -14.87 -8.63 -1.91
C LYS A 176 -14.26 -7.25 -1.89
N LYS A 177 -15.11 -6.25 -2.03
CA LYS A 177 -14.71 -4.85 -1.91
C LYS A 177 -14.00 -4.57 -0.57
N GLY A 178 -12.90 -3.85 -0.65
CA GLY A 178 -12.23 -3.22 0.46
C GLY A 178 -13.00 -1.99 0.95
N ARG A 179 -12.72 -1.56 2.18
CA ARG A 179 -13.25 -0.30 2.70
C ARG A 179 -12.35 0.29 3.77
N LYS A 180 -12.00 1.57 3.59
CA LYS A 180 -11.39 2.41 4.62
C LYS A 180 -12.34 3.54 4.97
N THR A 181 -12.51 3.81 6.26
CA THR A 181 -13.40 4.89 6.75
C THR A 181 -12.56 5.92 7.49
N LEU A 182 -12.41 7.09 6.90
CA LEU A 182 -11.78 8.25 7.51
C LEU A 182 -12.84 9.01 8.31
N THR A 183 -12.56 9.30 9.58
CA THR A 183 -13.40 10.16 10.42
C THR A 183 -12.55 11.30 10.97
N ILE A 184 -13.04 12.52 10.80
CA ILE A 184 -12.34 13.74 11.19
C ILE A 184 -13.25 14.50 12.15
N THR A 185 -12.70 15.01 13.23
CA THR A 185 -13.40 15.88 14.17
C THR A 185 -12.72 17.23 14.19
N THR A 186 -13.44 18.26 13.77
CA THR A 186 -12.95 19.63 13.70
C THR A 186 -13.66 20.46 14.76
N VAL A 187 -12.91 21.26 15.51
CA VAL A 187 -13.44 22.17 16.53
C VAL A 187 -13.11 23.58 16.09
N SER A 188 -14.08 24.49 16.07
CA SER A 188 -13.85 25.89 15.75
C SER A 188 -13.15 26.63 16.89
N THR A 189 -12.57 27.78 16.59
CA THR A 189 -12.29 28.78 17.63
C THR A 189 -13.61 29.30 18.23
N VAL A 190 -13.54 30.09 19.30
CA VAL A 190 -14.73 30.72 19.88
C VAL A 190 -15.24 31.80 18.93
N ILE A 191 -16.41 31.59 18.33
CA ILE A 191 -17.06 32.50 17.40
C ILE A 191 -18.36 32.99 18.04
N ALA A 192 -18.45 34.31 18.27
CA ALA A 192 -19.60 34.94 18.96
C ALA A 192 -19.95 34.26 20.30
N GLY A 193 -18.94 33.85 21.06
CA GLY A 193 -19.10 33.18 22.36
C GLY A 193 -19.48 31.69 22.29
N GLN A 194 -19.49 31.09 21.10
CA GLN A 194 -19.82 29.68 20.89
C GLN A 194 -18.67 28.92 20.24
N VAL A 195 -18.55 27.63 20.58
CA VAL A 195 -17.65 26.67 19.93
C VAL A 195 -18.48 25.71 19.11
N TYR A 196 -18.06 25.48 17.87
CA TYR A 196 -18.70 24.57 16.95
C TYR A 196 -17.84 23.32 16.80
N VAL A 197 -18.49 22.16 16.72
CA VAL A 197 -17.82 20.89 16.46
C VAL A 197 -18.42 20.31 15.19
N ASP A 198 -17.57 19.96 14.24
CA ASP A 198 -17.93 19.22 13.04
C ASP A 198 -17.32 17.82 13.08
N ARG A 199 -18.07 16.84 12.61
CA ARG A 199 -17.59 15.45 12.56
C ARG A 199 -17.89 14.86 11.20
N ASP A 200 -16.83 14.74 10.42
CA ASP A 200 -16.86 14.33 9.03
C ASP A 200 -16.55 12.85 8.91
N ARG A 201 -17.23 12.17 7.98
CA ARG A 201 -16.99 10.75 7.72
C ARG A 201 -16.99 10.49 6.23
N ILE A 202 -15.85 9.98 5.74
CA ILE A 202 -15.66 9.58 4.35
C ILE A 202 -15.35 8.09 4.29
N LYS A 203 -15.92 7.41 3.29
CA LYS A 203 -15.64 6.00 3.00
C LYS A 203 -14.98 5.90 1.64
N MET A 204 -13.80 5.33 1.62
CA MET A 204 -13.11 4.89 0.43
C MET A 204 -13.40 3.41 0.23
N ILE A 205 -13.86 3.03 -0.95
CA ILE A 205 -14.30 1.68 -1.29
C ILE A 205 -13.56 1.26 -2.54
N CYS A 206 -12.63 0.32 -2.39
CA CYS A 206 -12.02 -0.37 -3.53
C CYS A 206 -12.84 -1.60 -3.90
N VAL A 207 -13.18 -1.73 -5.17
CA VAL A 207 -13.95 -2.85 -5.72
C VAL A 207 -12.99 -3.70 -6.54
N PRO A 208 -13.10 -5.04 -6.48
CA PRO A 208 -12.25 -5.92 -7.29
C PRO A 208 -12.34 -5.58 -8.78
N PRO A 209 -11.27 -5.84 -9.55
CA PRO A 209 -11.21 -5.50 -10.97
C PRO A 209 -12.26 -6.29 -11.77
N THR A 210 -12.65 -5.76 -12.92
CA THR A 210 -13.70 -6.34 -13.78
C THR A 210 -13.35 -7.73 -14.31
N ASN A 211 -12.05 -8.02 -14.47
CA ASN A 211 -11.53 -9.29 -14.98
C ASN A 211 -11.39 -10.37 -13.91
N GLY A 212 -11.83 -10.11 -12.67
CA GLY A 212 -12.00 -11.13 -11.63
C GLY A 212 -11.02 -11.01 -10.46
N CYS A 213 -10.64 -12.15 -9.92
CA CYS A 213 -9.94 -12.29 -8.64
C CYS A 213 -8.80 -13.30 -8.74
N ASP A 214 -8.03 -13.15 -9.81
CA ASP A 214 -6.87 -13.97 -10.11
C ASP A 214 -5.65 -13.45 -9.32
N PRO A 215 -5.06 -14.25 -8.41
CA PRO A 215 -3.85 -13.86 -7.68
C PRO A 215 -2.70 -13.42 -8.60
N LEU A 216 -2.60 -13.98 -9.81
CA LEU A 216 -1.52 -13.65 -10.76
C LEU A 216 -1.66 -12.25 -11.37
N LEU A 217 -2.85 -11.67 -11.30
CA LEU A 217 -3.08 -10.27 -11.68
C LEU A 217 -2.89 -9.33 -10.50
N LEU A 218 -3.25 -9.78 -9.29
CA LEU A 218 -3.25 -8.93 -8.10
C LEU A 218 -1.87 -8.82 -7.44
N TYR A 219 -0.99 -9.80 -7.63
CA TYR A 219 0.29 -9.86 -6.94
C TYR A 219 1.44 -10.14 -7.90
N SER A 220 2.58 -9.52 -7.63
CA SER A 220 3.82 -9.68 -8.40
C SER A 220 4.55 -11.00 -8.12
N GLY A 221 4.19 -11.69 -7.03
CA GLY A 221 4.83 -12.93 -6.59
C GLY A 221 4.11 -13.56 -5.39
N THR A 222 4.51 -14.78 -5.04
CA THR A 222 3.95 -15.46 -3.85
C THR A 222 4.26 -14.70 -2.57
N PHE A 223 5.47 -14.15 -2.44
CA PHE A 223 5.82 -13.40 -1.26
C PHE A 223 5.07 -12.07 -1.16
N ASP A 224 4.89 -11.37 -2.27
CA ASP A 224 4.05 -10.16 -2.35
C ASP A 224 2.61 -10.45 -1.92
N ARG A 225 2.03 -11.58 -2.37
CA ARG A 225 0.74 -12.08 -1.87
C ARG A 225 0.76 -12.32 -0.36
N ILE A 226 1.79 -12.95 0.19
CA ILE A 226 1.91 -13.20 1.64
C ILE A 226 1.99 -11.87 2.40
N GLN A 227 2.80 -10.93 1.93
CA GLN A 227 2.96 -9.62 2.57
C GLN A 227 1.61 -8.89 2.62
N THR A 228 1.01 -8.66 1.45
CA THR A 228 -0.19 -7.84 1.29
C THR A 228 -1.46 -8.50 1.85
N GLN A 229 -1.65 -9.81 1.63
CA GLN A 229 -2.88 -10.53 1.97
C GLN A 229 -2.87 -11.10 3.40
N ILE A 230 -1.68 -11.37 3.96
CA ILE A 230 -1.54 -12.05 5.25
C ILE A 230 -0.86 -11.16 6.29
N PHE A 231 0.36 -10.69 6.01
CA PHE A 231 1.13 -9.97 7.01
C PHE A 231 0.50 -8.62 7.33
N ASP A 232 0.24 -7.80 6.31
CA ASP A 232 -0.32 -6.46 6.49
C ASP A 232 -1.74 -6.50 7.08
N GLN A 233 -2.52 -7.55 6.76
CA GLN A 233 -3.91 -7.64 7.19
C GLN A 233 -4.09 -8.21 8.60
N SER A 234 -3.12 -8.98 9.12
CA SER A 234 -3.34 -9.80 10.32
C SER A 234 -2.15 -9.90 11.28
N CYS A 235 -0.95 -9.44 10.88
CA CYS A 235 0.27 -9.64 11.64
C CYS A 235 1.00 -8.31 11.95
N ALA A 236 1.27 -7.51 10.92
CA ALA A 236 1.90 -6.19 11.00
C ALA A 236 0.86 -5.10 11.31
N VAL A 237 0.17 -5.26 12.45
CA VAL A 237 -0.89 -4.36 12.92
C VAL A 237 -0.50 -3.75 14.27
N SER A 238 -1.06 -2.57 14.60
CA SER A 238 -0.80 -1.87 15.87
C SER A 238 -0.81 -2.83 17.06
N GLY A 239 0.25 -2.77 17.86
CA GLY A 239 0.40 -3.60 19.06
C GLY A 239 0.94 -5.02 18.81
N CYS A 240 1.26 -5.40 17.56
CA CYS A 240 1.69 -6.76 17.19
C CYS A 240 3.11 -6.76 16.59
N HIS A 241 3.26 -7.06 15.29
CA HIS A 241 4.55 -7.22 14.61
C HIS A 241 4.88 -6.02 13.70
N ASP A 242 4.69 -4.82 14.22
CA ASP A 242 4.92 -3.53 13.57
C ASP A 242 6.19 -2.84 14.07
N SER A 243 6.54 -1.71 13.48
CA SER A 243 7.76 -0.94 13.81
C SER A 243 7.77 -0.37 15.22
N GLN A 244 6.62 -0.18 15.84
CA GLN A 244 6.51 0.37 17.20
C GLN A 244 6.55 -0.70 18.28
N SER A 245 5.81 -1.80 18.11
CA SER A 245 5.58 -2.80 19.15
C SER A 245 6.61 -3.93 19.11
N LEU A 246 7.05 -4.32 17.90
CA LEU A 246 8.05 -5.37 17.67
C LEU A 246 7.80 -6.63 18.51
N THR A 247 6.55 -7.07 18.66
CA THR A 247 6.20 -8.19 19.55
C THR A 247 6.97 -9.44 19.12
N GLY A 248 7.68 -10.07 20.07
CA GLY A 248 8.57 -11.21 19.76
C GLY A 248 9.83 -10.81 18.98
N ASN A 249 10.25 -9.55 19.12
CA ASN A 249 11.36 -8.90 18.42
C ASN A 249 11.25 -9.02 16.89
N LEU A 250 10.02 -8.94 16.36
CA LEU A 250 9.69 -9.27 14.98
C LEU A 250 8.96 -8.11 14.31
N LEU A 251 9.55 -7.61 13.23
CA LEU A 251 8.95 -6.65 12.30
C LEU A 251 8.49 -7.36 11.02
N LEU A 252 7.20 -7.25 10.68
CA LEU A 252 6.60 -7.86 9.48
C LEU A 252 6.10 -6.84 8.45
N GLU A 253 6.37 -5.56 8.65
CA GLU A 253 6.06 -4.52 7.66
C GLU A 253 6.83 -4.74 6.35
N THR A 254 6.24 -4.26 5.25
CA THR A 254 6.83 -4.29 3.91
C THR A 254 8.25 -3.73 3.91
N GLY A 255 9.17 -4.44 3.25
CA GLY A 255 10.58 -4.08 3.17
C GLY A 255 11.45 -4.61 4.32
N ALA A 256 10.87 -5.08 5.43
CA ALA A 256 11.61 -5.61 6.58
C ALA A 256 11.29 -7.08 6.91
N SER A 257 10.14 -7.58 6.47
CA SER A 257 9.62 -8.92 6.81
C SER A 257 10.57 -10.07 6.46
N LEU A 258 11.11 -10.14 5.23
CA LEU A 258 12.02 -11.23 4.82
C LEU A 258 13.27 -11.32 5.69
N THR A 259 13.97 -10.20 5.88
CA THR A 259 15.21 -10.16 6.68
C THR A 259 14.96 -10.49 8.14
N ASN A 260 13.74 -10.25 8.63
CA ASN A 260 13.31 -10.63 9.96
C ASN A 260 12.88 -12.11 10.08
N LEU A 261 12.63 -12.81 8.98
CA LEU A 261 12.08 -14.17 8.97
C LEU A 261 13.10 -15.24 8.58
N ILE A 262 13.82 -15.03 7.47
CA ILE A 262 14.61 -16.09 6.85
C ILE A 262 15.82 -16.46 7.70
N ASN A 263 15.85 -17.70 8.19
CA ASN A 263 16.92 -18.26 9.03
C ASN A 263 17.27 -17.47 10.30
N VAL A 264 16.38 -16.55 10.71
CA VAL A 264 16.50 -15.79 11.96
C VAL A 264 16.13 -16.68 13.14
N THR A 265 16.99 -16.70 14.17
CA THR A 265 16.69 -17.37 15.43
C THR A 265 15.49 -16.69 16.11
N PRO A 266 14.43 -17.43 16.45
CA PRO A 266 13.24 -16.85 17.05
C PRO A 266 13.50 -16.36 18.47
N HIS A 267 12.80 -15.31 18.89
CA HIS A 267 12.87 -14.81 20.27
C HIS A 267 12.31 -15.80 21.30
N ASN A 268 11.45 -16.74 20.88
CA ASN A 268 10.96 -17.79 21.77
C ASN A 268 12.09 -18.76 22.14
N ALA A 269 12.44 -18.81 23.42
CA ALA A 269 13.57 -19.59 23.91
C ALA A 269 13.44 -21.09 23.65
N ALA A 270 12.25 -21.68 23.78
CA ALA A 270 12.05 -23.12 23.55
C ALA A 270 12.28 -23.48 22.06
N ALA A 271 11.76 -22.67 21.14
CA ALA A 271 12.00 -22.83 19.71
C ALA A 271 13.48 -22.62 19.35
N ALA A 272 14.12 -21.62 19.95
CA ALA A 272 15.56 -21.36 19.75
C ALA A 272 16.43 -22.54 20.23
N VAL A 273 16.15 -23.09 21.41
CA VAL A 273 16.84 -24.27 21.96
C VAL A 273 16.61 -25.51 21.09
N ALA A 274 15.40 -25.66 20.52
CA ALA A 274 15.10 -26.73 19.57
C ALA A 274 15.78 -26.54 18.19
N GLY A 275 16.53 -25.45 17.99
CA GLY A 275 17.21 -25.15 16.73
C GLY A 275 16.29 -24.63 15.62
N TRP A 276 15.03 -24.31 15.92
CA TRP A 276 14.07 -23.83 14.93
C TRP A 276 14.38 -22.40 14.51
N LYS A 277 13.98 -22.06 13.28
CA LYS A 277 14.07 -20.69 12.75
C LYS A 277 12.69 -20.06 12.66
N ARG A 278 12.62 -18.73 12.51
CA ARG A 278 11.35 -18.06 12.19
C ARG A 278 10.78 -18.62 10.88
N VAL A 279 11.62 -18.70 9.86
CA VAL A 279 11.46 -19.53 8.65
C VAL A 279 12.77 -20.29 8.43
N THR A 280 12.70 -21.61 8.32
CA THR A 280 13.86 -22.47 8.02
C THR A 280 14.01 -22.61 6.52
N VAL A 281 15.09 -22.05 5.97
CA VAL A 281 15.51 -22.22 4.57
C VAL A 281 16.80 -23.02 4.55
N ILE A 282 16.81 -24.14 3.81
CA ILE A 282 17.96 -25.03 3.66
C ILE A 282 18.85 -24.53 2.51
N ASP A 283 18.23 -24.23 1.37
CA ASP A 283 18.86 -23.69 0.16
C ASP A 283 17.84 -22.80 -0.61
N PRO A 284 18.25 -22.09 -1.67
CA PRO A 284 17.36 -21.16 -2.40
C PRO A 284 16.06 -21.77 -2.98
N SER A 285 15.97 -23.10 -3.06
CA SER A 285 14.83 -23.84 -3.60
C SER A 285 14.16 -24.79 -2.59
N THR A 286 14.72 -24.91 -1.39
CA THR A 286 14.25 -25.86 -0.37
C THR A 286 14.22 -25.21 1.01
N GLY A 287 13.07 -25.26 1.67
CA GLY A 287 12.94 -24.94 3.09
C GLY A 287 12.21 -26.04 3.86
N ASP A 288 12.15 -25.89 5.17
CA ASP A 288 11.55 -26.88 6.07
C ASP A 288 10.39 -26.28 6.87
N PRO A 289 9.14 -26.53 6.46
CA PRO A 289 7.95 -26.10 7.20
C PRO A 289 7.86 -26.69 8.62
N SER A 290 8.48 -27.85 8.88
CA SER A 290 8.35 -28.55 10.17
C SER A 290 9.19 -27.92 11.28
N THR A 291 10.29 -27.25 10.92
CA THR A 291 11.15 -26.48 11.86
C THR A 291 10.99 -24.97 11.71
N SER A 292 10.02 -24.52 10.90
CA SER A 292 9.68 -23.11 10.72
C SER A 292 8.65 -22.66 11.76
N LEU A 293 9.07 -21.80 12.68
CA LEU A 293 8.20 -21.32 13.76
C LEU A 293 6.94 -20.62 13.23
N ILE A 294 7.02 -19.89 12.12
CA ILE A 294 5.83 -19.24 11.52
C ILE A 294 4.73 -20.26 11.20
N VAL A 295 5.09 -21.41 10.64
CA VAL A 295 4.14 -22.47 10.26
C VAL A 295 3.50 -23.08 11.51
N ALA A 296 4.29 -23.36 12.55
CA ALA A 296 3.77 -23.86 13.81
C ALA A 296 2.85 -22.85 14.51
N LYS A 297 3.22 -21.57 14.50
CA LYS A 297 2.42 -20.48 15.05
C LYS A 297 1.04 -20.38 14.39
N LEU A 298 0.93 -20.62 13.09
CA LEU A 298 -0.36 -20.58 12.39
C LEU A 298 -1.25 -21.80 12.69
N ASN A 299 -0.66 -22.99 12.81
CA ASN A 299 -1.42 -24.24 12.96
C ASN A 299 -1.82 -24.53 14.41
N GLY A 300 -1.03 -24.07 15.38
CA GLY A 300 -1.15 -24.47 16.78
C GLY A 300 0.22 -24.97 17.24
N PRO A 301 1.03 -24.10 17.86
CA PRO A 301 2.42 -24.44 18.15
C PRO A 301 2.52 -25.47 19.30
N PRO A 302 3.63 -26.23 19.38
CA PRO A 302 3.90 -27.12 20.51
C PRO A 302 3.92 -26.40 21.86
N ALA A 303 3.81 -27.16 22.95
CA ALA A 303 3.97 -26.62 24.29
C ALA A 303 5.32 -25.88 24.43
N GLY A 304 5.30 -24.70 25.06
CA GLY A 304 6.48 -23.85 25.23
C GLY A 304 6.79 -22.90 24.06
N PHE A 305 6.20 -23.13 22.88
CA PHE A 305 6.46 -22.31 21.68
C PHE A 305 5.55 -21.07 21.60
N GLY A 306 4.84 -20.75 22.70
CA GLY A 306 3.88 -19.65 22.83
C GLY A 306 2.51 -19.95 22.22
N ALA A 307 1.66 -18.93 22.06
CA ALA A 307 0.30 -19.11 21.54
C ALA A 307 0.22 -19.14 20.00
N ARG A 308 -0.89 -19.68 19.48
CA ARG A 308 -1.27 -19.69 18.06
C ARG A 308 -1.55 -18.27 17.56
N MET A 309 -1.01 -17.94 16.39
CA MET A 309 -1.22 -16.68 15.68
C MET A 309 -2.30 -16.79 14.58
N PRO A 310 -3.07 -15.72 14.31
CA PRO A 310 -3.09 -14.45 15.04
C PRO A 310 -3.65 -14.62 16.47
N PHE A 311 -2.99 -14.00 17.46
CA PHE A 311 -3.29 -14.19 18.89
C PHE A 311 -4.66 -13.60 19.25
N ASN A 312 -5.47 -14.33 20.03
CA ASN A 312 -6.83 -13.95 20.42
C ASN A 312 -7.73 -13.47 19.27
N ARG A 313 -7.41 -13.87 18.03
CA ARG A 313 -8.15 -13.55 16.83
C ARG A 313 -8.55 -14.83 16.11
N ARG A 314 -9.46 -14.70 15.15
CA ARG A 314 -9.89 -15.81 14.28
C ARG A 314 -8.66 -16.41 13.58
N ARG A 315 -8.66 -17.72 13.38
CA ARG A 315 -7.64 -18.40 12.57
C ARG A 315 -7.66 -17.84 11.14
N LEU A 316 -6.48 -17.81 10.51
CA LEU A 316 -6.42 -17.60 9.08
C LEU A 316 -7.17 -18.72 8.37
N ASP A 317 -7.67 -18.43 7.17
CA ASP A 317 -8.22 -19.46 6.29
C ASP A 317 -7.16 -20.51 5.98
N ARG A 318 -7.58 -21.75 5.78
CA ARG A 318 -6.66 -22.86 5.52
C ARG A 318 -5.86 -22.62 4.24
N SER A 319 -6.46 -22.04 3.21
CA SER A 319 -5.76 -21.75 1.95
C SER A 319 -4.62 -20.74 2.13
N LEU A 320 -4.79 -19.73 2.98
CA LEU A 320 -3.72 -18.76 3.29
C LEU A 320 -2.58 -19.39 4.07
N ILE A 321 -2.89 -20.32 4.99
CA ILE A 321 -1.85 -21.07 5.71
C ILE A 321 -1.07 -21.95 4.73
N GLU A 322 -1.75 -22.57 3.76
CA GLU A 322 -1.12 -23.39 2.72
C GLU A 322 -0.21 -22.58 1.80
N VAL A 323 -0.57 -21.34 1.45
CA VAL A 323 0.31 -20.42 0.70
C VAL A 323 1.63 -20.21 1.45
N ILE A 324 1.59 -19.95 2.77
CA ILE A 324 2.82 -19.80 3.58
C ILE A 324 3.59 -21.12 3.66
N GLN A 325 2.90 -22.25 3.83
CA GLN A 325 3.56 -23.57 3.90
C GLN A 325 4.30 -23.92 2.61
N LEU A 326 3.66 -23.70 1.45
CA LEU A 326 4.27 -23.92 0.13
C LEU A 326 5.43 -22.96 -0.11
N TRP A 327 5.27 -21.69 0.24
CA TRP A 327 6.33 -20.69 0.13
C TRP A 327 7.56 -21.08 0.96
N VAL A 328 7.37 -21.49 2.22
CA VAL A 328 8.46 -22.00 3.07
C VAL A 328 9.09 -23.25 2.46
N ALA A 329 8.29 -24.22 2.02
CA ALA A 329 8.79 -25.46 1.43
C ALA A 329 9.66 -25.20 0.19
N ALA A 330 9.31 -24.19 -0.62
CA ALA A 330 10.03 -23.80 -1.84
C ALA A 330 11.29 -22.94 -1.59
N GLY A 331 11.79 -22.86 -0.35
CA GLY A 331 12.98 -22.07 -0.03
C GLY A 331 12.69 -20.59 0.25
N ALA A 332 11.41 -20.23 0.44
CA ALA A 332 10.95 -18.90 0.79
C ALA A 332 11.48 -17.78 -0.14
N PRO A 333 11.30 -17.91 -1.48
CA PRO A 333 11.82 -16.94 -2.44
C PRO A 333 11.20 -15.55 -2.23
N ASP A 334 11.99 -14.51 -2.50
CA ASP A 334 11.54 -13.10 -2.40
C ASP A 334 10.66 -12.68 -3.59
N THR A 335 10.85 -13.32 -4.73
CA THR A 335 10.29 -12.97 -6.03
C THR A 335 9.81 -14.21 -6.77
N GLY A 336 8.98 -13.99 -7.78
CA GLY A 336 8.41 -15.07 -8.60
C GLY A 336 7.26 -15.81 -7.91
N TRP A 337 6.76 -16.83 -8.61
CA TRP A 337 5.59 -17.58 -8.21
C TRP A 337 5.95 -19.01 -7.80
N VAL A 338 5.56 -19.38 -6.59
CA VAL A 338 5.64 -20.74 -6.08
C VAL A 338 4.43 -21.54 -6.59
N PRO A 339 4.64 -22.70 -7.25
CA PRO A 339 3.54 -23.52 -7.76
C PRO A 339 2.51 -23.86 -6.68
N GLY A 340 1.21 -23.75 -7.01
CA GLY A 340 0.10 -24.05 -6.11
C GLY A 340 -0.29 -22.90 -5.17
N THR A 341 0.37 -21.73 -5.27
CA THR A 341 0.03 -20.54 -4.48
C THR A 341 -0.85 -19.54 -5.24
N ASP A 342 -1.45 -19.95 -6.36
CA ASP A 342 -2.37 -19.22 -7.26
C ASP A 342 -3.86 -19.52 -7.02
N GLN A 343 -4.19 -20.18 -5.91
CA GLN A 343 -5.57 -20.57 -5.57
C GLN A 343 -6.33 -19.50 -4.77
#